data_AF-A0A074YIM8-F1
#
_entry.id   AF-A0A074YIM8-F1
#
_cell.length_a   1.000
_cell.length_b   1.000
_cell.length_c   1.000
_cell.angle_alpha   90.00
_cell.angle_beta   90.00
_cell.angle_gamma   90.00
#
_symmetry.space_group_name_H-M   'P 1'
#
loop_
_entity.id
_entity.type
_entity.pdbx_description
1 polymer ?
#
loop_
_entity_poly.entity_id
_entity_poly.type
_entity_poly.pdbx_seq_one_letter_code
_entity_poly.pdbx_strand_id
1 'polypeptide(L)'
;MDNSTYGLIKFLFPRLPSLTKTALSHSLWLSPTSSKWDLRTEMTVALLRSLMNGGPSPVGKTQAQTLNDPGAKGKVWTARVTIPVPEDESVRDATFTAIADLGDGNETYIKPALSAIDAEWTGFRPGAETEEPLPDISEQEKYKRLMNEPTKTSKTTVLYFHGGAYYLCGFGTHRLQVSKLAKACNGRAFNVGYRLAPQDAFPAQLLDALNSYLYLLYPPPGSLHEPVSASDIVFAGDSAGGNLSFALLQLLLQLHRTKPSSAKNPTVRYHGKTVEVPLPAGASANSGWFDITRSMPSLVSNAKYDYLPPADHDDALGRFPKDNVWPTTPPRGDLFCDLSMMCHPLVSPLAAKDWSNSPPLWIETGEELLTDEDLIVAVRAATQGVKVHFEQYEAMPHCFAMLLPTLATSKRCIDSWGTFCRKSTEGSVETSGTWIAAKTGLEREVDVTKVTKLTVDDAIKRMRDAQRRRYAGYEKEAKSMPNPSL
;
A
#
# COMPACT_ATOMS: atom_id res chain seq x y z
N MET A 1 19.00 14.65 1.45
CA MET A 1 19.17 16.09 1.74
C MET A 1 20.55 16.27 2.36
N ASP A 2 21.20 17.41 2.14
CA ASP A 2 22.38 17.77 2.92
C ASP A 2 21.95 17.90 4.40
N ASN A 3 22.46 17.00 5.25
CA ASN A 3 22.12 16.96 6.69
C ASN A 3 22.89 18.02 7.49
N SER A 4 23.63 18.91 6.83
CA SER A 4 24.24 20.06 7.49
C SER A 4 23.18 20.96 8.13
N THR A 5 23.56 21.61 9.23
CA THR A 5 22.73 22.65 9.87
C THR A 5 22.29 23.72 8.86
N TYR A 6 23.15 24.02 7.87
CA TYR A 6 22.86 24.93 6.78
C TYR A 6 21.78 24.40 5.83
N GLY A 7 21.85 23.12 5.45
CA GLY A 7 20.82 22.44 4.66
C GLY A 7 19.45 22.45 5.34
N LEU A 8 19.42 22.22 6.66
CA LEU A 8 18.19 22.27 7.47
C LEU A 8 17.60 23.68 7.53
N ILE A 9 18.43 24.71 7.72
CA ILE A 9 17.99 26.12 7.71
C ILE A 9 17.43 26.49 6.34
N LYS A 10 18.13 26.15 5.26
CA LYS A 10 17.68 26.42 3.88
C LYS A 10 16.35 25.72 3.55
N PHE A 11 16.11 24.53 4.12
CA PHE A 11 14.87 23.79 3.96
C PHE A 11 13.70 24.38 4.77
N LEU A 12 13.94 24.80 6.01
CA LEU A 12 12.88 25.32 6.90
C LEU A 12 12.55 26.79 6.66
N PHE A 13 13.54 27.62 6.28
CA PHE A 13 13.39 29.08 6.17
C PHE A 13 12.20 29.52 5.28
N PRO A 14 11.99 28.96 4.07
CA PRO A 14 10.86 29.34 3.22
C PRO A 14 9.48 29.00 3.84
N ARG A 15 9.44 28.08 4.80
CA ARG A 15 8.20 27.56 5.42
C ARG A 15 7.89 28.23 6.76
N LEU A 16 8.84 28.98 7.31
CA LEU A 16 8.74 29.58 8.63
C LEU A 16 7.48 30.44 8.81
N PRO A 17 7.08 31.33 7.88
CA PRO A 17 5.87 32.14 8.06
C PRO A 17 4.59 31.30 8.22
N SER A 18 4.43 30.25 7.41
CA SER A 18 3.28 29.36 7.48
C SER A 18 3.28 28.56 8.78
N LEU A 19 4.44 28.01 9.16
CA LEU A 19 4.59 27.23 10.38
C LEU A 19 4.36 28.08 11.64
N THR A 20 4.85 29.32 11.66
CA THR A 20 4.60 30.27 12.76
C THR A 20 3.11 30.62 12.87
N LYS A 21 2.44 30.87 11.74
CA LYS A 21 0.99 31.10 11.71
C LYS A 21 0.23 29.89 12.27
N THR A 22 0.58 28.68 11.83
CA THR A 22 -0.03 27.44 12.33
C THR A 22 0.16 27.29 13.84
N ALA A 23 1.38 27.48 14.35
CA ALA A 23 1.66 27.39 15.78
C ALA A 23 0.81 28.38 16.59
N LEU A 24 0.76 29.64 16.17
CA LEU A 24 -0.05 30.67 16.83
C LEU A 24 -1.55 30.33 16.79
N SER A 25 -2.08 29.94 15.63
CA SER A 25 -3.49 29.56 15.49
C SER A 25 -3.84 28.35 16.36
N HIS A 26 -2.96 27.35 16.45
CA HIS A 26 -3.18 26.19 17.29
C HIS A 26 -3.14 26.55 18.79
N SER A 27 -2.13 27.31 19.22
CA SER A 27 -2.00 27.77 20.62
C SER A 27 -3.15 28.67 21.08
N LEU A 28 -3.79 29.38 20.15
CA LEU A 28 -4.98 30.20 20.40
C LEU A 28 -6.31 29.44 20.21
N TRP A 29 -6.27 28.12 19.98
CA TRP A 29 -7.46 27.29 19.74
C TRP A 29 -8.27 27.68 18.49
N LEU A 30 -7.62 28.36 17.54
CA LEU A 30 -8.23 28.82 16.29
C LEU A 30 -8.07 27.83 15.14
N SER A 31 -7.21 26.81 15.26
CA SER A 31 -7.10 25.77 14.23
C SER A 31 -8.28 24.77 14.33
N PRO A 32 -8.82 24.27 13.19
CA PRO A 32 -9.90 23.27 13.17
C PRO A 32 -9.59 21.95 13.91
N THR A 33 -8.32 21.73 14.21
CA THR A 33 -7.70 20.52 14.74
C THR A 33 -7.22 20.69 16.19
N SER A 34 -7.27 21.91 16.75
CA SER A 34 -6.74 22.25 18.08
C SER A 34 -7.36 21.43 19.23
N SER A 35 -8.61 21.00 19.07
CA SER A 35 -9.29 20.13 20.03
C SER A 35 -8.83 18.67 19.97
N LYS A 36 -8.18 18.25 18.89
CA LYS A 36 -7.81 16.86 18.60
C LYS A 36 -6.32 16.59 18.66
N TRP A 37 -5.51 17.51 18.16
CA TRP A 37 -4.06 17.34 18.06
C TRP A 37 -3.32 18.09 19.14
N ASP A 38 -2.13 17.60 19.46
CA ASP A 38 -1.13 18.43 20.13
C ASP A 38 -0.39 19.31 19.11
N LEU A 39 0.33 20.31 19.62
CA LEU A 39 1.07 21.24 18.78
C LEU A 39 2.11 20.52 17.90
N ARG A 40 2.72 19.45 18.41
CA ARG A 40 3.73 18.69 17.66
C ARG A 40 3.13 18.01 16.43
N THR A 41 1.96 17.40 16.58
CA THR A 41 1.21 16.75 15.51
C THR A 41 0.78 17.78 14.47
N GLU A 42 0.17 18.88 14.91
CA GLU A 42 -0.22 20.00 14.03
C GLU A 42 0.96 20.49 13.17
N MET A 43 2.10 20.75 13.82
CA MET A 43 3.29 21.26 13.13
C MET A 43 3.88 20.23 12.15
N THR A 44 3.85 18.94 12.51
CA THR A 44 4.32 17.86 11.64
C THR A 44 3.43 17.73 10.41
N VAL A 45 2.10 17.72 10.58
CA VAL A 45 1.14 17.67 9.47
C VAL A 45 1.24 18.92 8.59
N ALA A 46 1.41 20.11 9.18
CA ALA A 46 1.60 21.34 8.43
C ALA A 46 2.90 21.33 7.59
N LEU A 47 3.98 20.76 8.12
CA LEU A 47 5.21 20.56 7.36
C LEU A 47 4.98 19.59 6.20
N LEU A 48 4.32 18.46 6.43
CA LEU A 48 3.99 17.48 5.38
C LEU A 48 3.12 18.11 4.28
N ARG A 49 2.09 18.88 4.63
CA ARG A 49 1.27 19.65 3.67
C ARG A 49 2.12 20.57 2.81
N SER A 50 3.08 21.27 3.42
CA SER A 50 3.99 22.14 2.68
C SER A 50 4.92 21.39 1.72
N LEU A 51 5.23 20.13 2.00
CA LEU A 51 6.01 19.28 1.10
C LEU A 51 5.16 18.74 -0.06
N MET A 52 3.91 18.37 0.21
CA MET A 52 2.98 17.89 -0.81
C MET A 52 2.47 18.99 -1.75
N ASN A 53 2.30 20.21 -1.24
CA ASN A 53 1.85 21.37 -2.01
C ASN A 53 3.01 22.16 -2.67
N GLY A 54 4.18 21.53 -2.83
CA GLY A 54 5.26 22.09 -3.63
C GLY A 54 4.82 22.32 -5.08
N GLY A 55 5.41 23.31 -5.75
CA GLY A 55 5.15 23.55 -7.17
C GLY A 55 5.41 22.32 -8.04
N PRO A 56 4.86 22.29 -9.27
CA PRO A 56 4.89 21.11 -10.14
C PRO A 56 6.35 20.65 -10.36
N SER A 57 6.65 19.41 -9.96
CA SER A 57 7.99 18.79 -10.07
C SER A 57 7.94 17.62 -11.06
N PRO A 58 8.96 17.45 -11.93
CA PRO A 58 8.97 16.34 -12.88
C PRO A 58 8.88 14.99 -12.17
N VAL A 59 8.12 14.04 -12.76
CA VAL A 59 7.85 12.72 -12.15
C VAL A 59 9.14 11.97 -11.86
N GLY A 60 10.04 11.87 -12.84
CA GLY A 60 11.30 11.15 -12.70
C GLY A 60 12.21 11.78 -11.66
N LYS A 61 12.17 13.11 -11.49
CA LYS A 61 12.90 13.79 -10.42
C LYS A 61 12.36 13.43 -9.04
N THR A 62 11.04 13.49 -8.85
CA THR A 62 10.39 13.16 -7.58
C THR A 62 10.60 11.69 -7.24
N GLN A 63 10.41 10.80 -8.20
CA GLN A 63 10.63 9.37 -8.06
C GLN A 63 12.08 9.07 -7.65
N ALA A 64 13.08 9.61 -8.36
CA ALA A 64 14.50 9.43 -8.01
C ALA A 64 14.84 9.91 -6.59
N GLN A 65 14.23 11.00 -6.11
CA GLN A 65 14.41 11.47 -4.74
C GLN A 65 13.86 10.50 -3.70
N THR A 66 12.71 9.90 -3.97
CA THR A 66 12.07 8.93 -3.05
C THR A 66 12.67 7.53 -3.13
N LEU A 67 13.29 7.17 -4.25
CA LEU A 67 14.00 5.90 -4.45
C LEU A 67 15.42 5.90 -3.87
N ASN A 68 15.92 7.06 -3.43
CA ASN A 68 17.24 7.14 -2.82
C ASN A 68 17.33 6.21 -1.60
N ASP A 69 18.20 5.20 -1.70
CA ASP A 69 18.40 4.19 -0.68
C ASP A 69 19.76 4.38 0.01
N PRO A 70 19.82 4.96 1.23
CA PRO A 70 21.07 5.14 1.96
C PRO A 70 21.61 3.84 2.60
N GLY A 71 20.93 2.70 2.40
CA GLY A 71 21.22 1.46 3.10
C GLY A 71 20.49 1.35 4.44
N ALA A 72 20.47 0.13 4.98
CA ALA A 72 19.84 -0.17 6.25
C ALA A 72 20.79 0.06 7.43
N LYS A 73 20.23 0.57 8.52
CA LYS A 73 20.93 0.87 9.77
C LYS A 73 19.99 0.71 10.95
N GLY A 74 20.59 0.64 12.13
CA GLY A 74 19.90 0.59 13.40
C GLY A 74 19.14 -0.70 13.63
N LYS A 75 17.92 -0.58 14.16
CA LYS A 75 17.07 -1.70 14.60
C LYS A 75 16.48 -2.51 13.43
N VAL A 76 17.17 -2.63 12.31
CA VAL A 76 16.72 -3.31 11.10
C VAL A 76 17.78 -4.32 10.65
N TRP A 77 17.36 -5.58 10.49
CA TRP A 77 18.06 -6.54 9.66
C TRP A 77 17.51 -6.48 8.24
N THR A 78 18.39 -6.56 7.26
CA THR A 78 18.02 -6.72 5.85
C THR A 78 18.87 -7.80 5.19
N ALA A 79 18.27 -8.65 4.37
CA ALA A 79 18.97 -9.51 3.44
C ALA A 79 18.35 -9.40 2.04
N ARG A 80 19.09 -8.87 1.08
CA ARG A 80 18.63 -8.62 -0.29
C ARG A 80 18.64 -9.90 -1.12
N VAL A 81 17.64 -10.03 -1.98
CA VAL A 81 17.51 -11.08 -2.98
C VAL A 81 16.98 -10.48 -4.27
N THR A 82 17.23 -11.16 -5.38
CA THR A 82 16.55 -10.88 -6.65
C THR A 82 15.74 -12.11 -7.00
N ILE A 83 14.43 -11.94 -7.14
CA ILE A 83 13.52 -12.97 -7.64
C ILE A 83 13.80 -13.11 -9.14
N PRO A 84 14.19 -14.29 -9.62
CA PRO A 84 14.47 -14.48 -11.03
C PRO A 84 13.19 -14.39 -11.87
N VAL A 85 13.34 -14.04 -13.15
CA VAL A 85 12.24 -14.12 -14.11
C VAL A 85 11.80 -15.59 -14.22
N PRO A 86 10.52 -15.92 -13.97
CA PRO A 86 10.01 -17.25 -14.23
C PRO A 86 10.14 -17.60 -15.72
N GLU A 87 10.57 -18.83 -16.01
CA GLU A 87 10.64 -19.32 -17.40
C GLU A 87 9.24 -19.52 -18.01
N ASP A 88 8.24 -19.78 -17.16
CA ASP A 88 6.86 -20.04 -17.55
C ASP A 88 6.03 -18.74 -17.59
N GLU A 89 5.27 -18.56 -18.67
CA GLU A 89 4.33 -17.43 -18.82
C GLU A 89 3.03 -17.60 -17.99
N SER A 90 2.84 -18.74 -17.30
CA SER A 90 1.59 -19.03 -16.58
C SER A 90 1.23 -18.00 -15.50
N VAL A 91 2.21 -17.30 -14.91
CA VAL A 91 1.97 -16.17 -13.99
C VAL A 91 1.28 -15.01 -14.71
N ARG A 92 1.71 -14.72 -15.94
CA ARG A 92 1.11 -13.70 -16.80
C ARG A 92 -0.26 -14.12 -17.28
N ASP A 93 -0.40 -15.35 -17.75
CA ASP A 93 -1.67 -15.89 -18.24
C ASP A 93 -2.74 -15.88 -17.14
N ALA A 94 -2.40 -16.33 -15.93
CA ALA A 94 -3.31 -16.32 -14.79
C ALA A 94 -3.76 -14.88 -14.43
N THR A 95 -2.83 -13.94 -14.42
CA THR A 95 -3.12 -12.52 -14.14
C THR A 95 -4.03 -11.91 -15.19
N PHE A 96 -3.72 -12.08 -16.47
CA PHE A 96 -4.52 -11.50 -17.56
C PHE A 96 -5.90 -12.16 -17.70
N THR A 97 -6.00 -13.45 -17.41
CA THR A 97 -7.30 -14.14 -17.34
C THR A 97 -8.15 -13.56 -16.21
N ALA A 98 -7.59 -13.38 -15.02
CA ALA A 98 -8.31 -12.77 -13.90
C ALA A 98 -8.73 -11.32 -14.18
N ILE A 99 -7.91 -10.53 -14.88
CA ILE A 99 -8.29 -9.19 -15.35
C ILE A 99 -9.47 -9.26 -16.32
N ALA A 100 -9.41 -10.15 -17.31
CA ALA A 100 -10.51 -10.30 -18.27
C ALA A 100 -11.82 -10.76 -17.61
N ASP A 101 -11.74 -11.71 -16.68
CA ASP A 101 -12.92 -12.27 -16.00
C ASP A 101 -13.62 -11.28 -15.06
N LEU A 102 -12.86 -10.40 -14.42
CA LEU A 102 -13.37 -9.40 -13.48
C LEU A 102 -13.78 -8.08 -14.16
N GLY A 103 -13.35 -7.88 -15.40
CA GLY A 103 -13.65 -6.71 -16.20
C GLY A 103 -15.04 -6.71 -16.84
N ASP A 104 -15.34 -5.62 -17.53
CA ASP A 104 -16.55 -5.45 -18.33
C ASP A 104 -16.31 -5.61 -19.84
N GLY A 105 -15.06 -5.88 -20.24
CA GLY A 105 -14.63 -6.12 -21.62
C GLY A 105 -14.22 -4.87 -22.39
N ASN A 106 -14.36 -3.69 -21.78
CA ASN A 106 -13.96 -2.41 -22.38
C ASN A 106 -12.60 -1.91 -21.87
N GLU A 107 -11.95 -2.70 -21.01
CA GLU A 107 -10.64 -2.42 -20.45
C GLU A 107 -9.52 -2.48 -21.48
N THR A 108 -8.60 -1.52 -21.40
CA THR A 108 -7.40 -1.47 -22.24
C THR A 108 -6.18 -1.27 -21.36
N TYR A 109 -5.12 -2.05 -21.60
CA TYR A 109 -3.88 -2.02 -20.82
C TYR A 109 -2.76 -2.74 -21.59
N ILE A 110 -1.51 -2.35 -21.35
CA ILE A 110 -0.33 -3.04 -21.86
C ILE A 110 -0.18 -4.35 -21.11
N LYS A 111 0.22 -5.42 -21.80
CA LYS A 111 0.57 -6.71 -21.18
C LYS A 111 2.09 -6.80 -20.97
N PRO A 112 2.66 -6.20 -19.91
CA PRO A 112 4.11 -6.16 -19.73
C PRO A 112 4.70 -7.55 -19.57
N ALA A 113 5.97 -7.69 -19.93
CA ALA A 113 6.73 -8.92 -19.68
C ALA A 113 6.95 -9.16 -18.18
N LEU A 114 7.23 -10.41 -17.82
CA LEU A 114 7.82 -10.71 -16.51
C LEU A 114 9.22 -10.09 -16.44
N SER A 115 9.64 -9.71 -15.25
CA SER A 115 10.95 -9.10 -15.00
C SER A 115 11.52 -9.64 -13.69
N ALA A 116 12.84 -9.53 -13.54
CA ALA A 116 13.47 -9.83 -12.27
C ALA A 116 13.02 -8.78 -11.25
N ILE A 117 12.77 -9.20 -10.02
CA ILE A 117 12.21 -8.34 -8.97
C ILE A 117 13.20 -8.27 -7.83
N ASP A 118 13.67 -7.07 -7.50
CA ASP A 118 14.44 -6.89 -6.29
C ASP A 118 13.53 -7.02 -5.06
N ALA A 119 14.00 -7.74 -4.06
CA ALA A 119 13.29 -7.93 -2.81
C ALA A 119 14.25 -7.98 -1.62
N GLU A 120 13.71 -7.82 -0.42
CA GLU A 120 14.51 -7.78 0.80
C GLU A 120 13.80 -8.44 1.96
N TRP A 121 14.43 -9.46 2.53
CA TRP A 121 14.06 -9.99 3.84
C TRP A 121 14.35 -8.93 4.90
N THR A 122 13.34 -8.55 5.66
CA THR A 122 13.44 -7.54 6.71
C THR A 122 13.03 -8.13 8.06
N GLY A 123 13.80 -7.81 9.10
CA GLY A 123 13.53 -8.23 10.47
C GLY A 123 13.96 -7.20 11.50
N PHE A 124 13.50 -7.38 12.73
CA PHE A 124 13.89 -6.51 13.83
C PHE A 124 15.27 -6.87 14.37
N ARG A 125 16.14 -5.88 14.54
CA ARG A 125 17.50 -6.04 15.08
C ARG A 125 17.56 -5.48 16.51
N PRO A 126 17.20 -6.25 17.55
CA PRO A 126 17.05 -5.75 18.92
C PRO A 126 18.34 -5.19 19.51
N GLY A 127 19.49 -5.79 19.19
CA GLY A 127 20.80 -5.45 19.79
C GLY A 127 21.52 -4.23 19.21
N ALA A 128 21.03 -3.63 18.12
CA ALA A 128 21.76 -2.57 17.41
C ALA A 128 21.46 -1.15 17.93
N GLU A 129 22.44 -0.27 17.98
CA GLU A 129 22.19 1.16 18.29
C GLU A 129 21.45 1.87 17.15
N THR A 130 20.77 2.99 17.40
CA THR A 130 19.85 3.66 16.44
C THR A 130 20.43 3.90 15.05
N GLU A 131 21.71 4.21 14.96
CA GLU A 131 22.42 4.55 13.72
C GLU A 131 23.51 3.52 13.35
N GLU A 132 23.54 2.39 14.05
CA GLU A 132 24.56 1.37 13.83
C GLU A 132 24.43 0.77 12.42
N PRO A 133 25.50 0.75 11.61
CA PRO A 133 25.44 0.11 10.31
C PRO A 133 25.20 -1.40 10.44
N LEU A 134 24.71 -2.01 9.36
CA LEU A 134 24.75 -3.46 9.25
C LEU A 134 26.20 -3.95 9.20
N PRO A 135 26.51 -5.12 9.78
CA PRO A 135 27.82 -5.73 9.61
C PRO A 135 28.09 -6.04 8.13
N ASP A 136 29.35 -5.91 7.74
CA ASP A 136 29.83 -6.26 6.39
C ASP A 136 30.02 -7.78 6.27
N ILE A 137 28.92 -8.45 5.94
CA ILE A 137 28.79 -9.91 5.81
C ILE A 137 27.89 -10.25 4.62
N SER A 138 27.93 -11.49 4.15
CA SER A 138 27.10 -11.94 3.02
C SER A 138 25.60 -11.87 3.32
N GLU A 139 24.77 -11.73 2.27
CA GLU A 139 23.31 -11.74 2.40
C GLU A 139 22.78 -13.04 3.03
N GLN A 140 23.43 -14.18 2.75
CA GLN A 140 23.14 -15.47 3.39
C GLN A 140 23.34 -15.40 4.91
N GLU A 141 24.44 -14.80 5.37
CA GLU A 141 24.73 -14.68 6.80
C GLU A 141 23.82 -13.61 7.46
N LYS A 142 23.48 -12.52 6.76
CA LYS A 142 22.47 -11.55 7.23
C LYS A 142 21.12 -12.23 7.43
N TYR A 143 20.67 -13.01 6.44
CA TYR A 143 19.42 -13.77 6.53
C TYR A 143 19.45 -14.78 7.67
N LYS A 144 20.55 -15.53 7.82
CA LYS A 144 20.73 -16.47 8.93
C LYS A 144 20.65 -15.78 10.30
N ARG A 145 21.26 -14.61 10.47
CA ARG A 145 21.19 -13.84 11.72
C ARG A 145 19.78 -13.33 11.99
N LEU A 146 19.12 -12.74 10.99
CA LEU A 146 17.71 -12.34 11.06
C LEU A 146 16.83 -13.49 11.53
N MET A 147 17.02 -14.68 10.96
CA MET A 147 16.23 -15.88 11.29
C MET A 147 16.49 -16.41 12.70
N ASN A 148 17.65 -16.12 13.29
CA ASN A 148 18.04 -16.55 14.62
C ASN A 148 17.84 -15.48 15.71
N GLU A 149 17.28 -14.32 15.36
CA GLU A 149 16.98 -13.28 16.36
C GLU A 149 15.95 -13.80 17.38
N PRO A 150 16.18 -13.64 18.70
CA PRO A 150 15.28 -14.16 19.73
C PRO A 150 13.90 -13.49 19.72
N THR A 151 13.77 -12.34 19.06
CA THR A 151 12.48 -11.65 18.88
C THR A 151 11.59 -12.32 17.83
N LYS A 152 12.15 -13.20 16.99
CA LYS A 152 11.42 -13.94 15.97
C LYS A 152 10.91 -15.28 16.53
N THR A 153 9.81 -15.24 17.28
CA THR A 153 9.19 -16.42 17.90
C THR A 153 8.04 -17.02 17.09
N SER A 154 7.58 -16.35 16.03
CA SER A 154 6.52 -16.81 15.12
C SER A 154 7.09 -17.25 13.76
N LYS A 155 6.33 -18.09 13.05
CA LYS A 155 6.56 -18.45 11.63
C LYS A 155 6.03 -17.39 10.65
N THR A 156 5.25 -16.44 11.14
CA THR A 156 4.62 -15.36 10.36
C THR A 156 5.63 -14.70 9.42
N THR A 157 5.29 -14.71 8.14
CA THR A 157 5.99 -14.02 7.06
C THR A 157 5.05 -12.98 6.46
N VAL A 158 5.39 -11.71 6.63
CA VAL A 158 4.63 -10.61 6.03
C VAL A 158 5.15 -10.38 4.61
N LEU A 159 4.35 -10.65 3.58
CA LEU A 159 4.65 -10.23 2.21
C LEU A 159 4.22 -8.75 2.09
N TYR A 160 5.20 -7.85 2.06
CA TYR A 160 4.97 -6.42 2.21
C TYR A 160 5.12 -5.65 0.90
N PHE A 161 4.13 -4.83 0.60
CA PHE A 161 4.12 -3.88 -0.51
C PHE A 161 4.11 -2.45 0.06
N HIS A 162 5.07 -1.63 -0.33
CA HIS A 162 5.19 -0.25 0.15
C HIS A 162 4.13 0.67 -0.47
N GLY A 163 3.74 1.74 0.25
CA GLY A 163 2.97 2.84 -0.31
C GLY A 163 3.81 3.77 -1.20
N GLY A 164 3.21 4.87 -1.68
CA GLY A 164 3.87 5.80 -2.61
C GLY A 164 3.15 5.97 -3.95
N ALA A 165 1.82 5.80 -3.95
CA ALA A 165 0.96 6.01 -5.12
C ALA A 165 1.43 5.28 -6.41
N TYR A 166 2.09 4.13 -6.26
CA TYR A 166 2.67 3.31 -7.34
C TYR A 166 3.82 3.93 -8.16
N TYR A 167 4.23 5.17 -7.89
CA TYR A 167 5.33 5.83 -8.61
C TYR A 167 6.42 6.40 -7.71
N LEU A 168 6.27 6.30 -6.39
CA LEU A 168 7.20 6.81 -5.38
C LEU A 168 7.62 5.69 -4.42
N CYS A 169 8.63 6.03 -3.61
CA CYS A 169 9.10 5.23 -2.49
C CYS A 169 9.74 3.90 -2.89
N GLY A 170 10.30 3.22 -1.91
CA GLY A 170 11.00 1.93 -2.04
C GLY A 170 11.57 1.50 -0.69
N PHE A 171 12.52 0.55 -0.69
CA PHE A 171 13.07 -0.01 0.56
C PHE A 171 13.55 1.06 1.55
N GLY A 172 14.33 2.04 1.09
CA GLY A 172 14.90 3.09 1.95
C GLY A 172 13.86 3.87 2.76
N THR A 173 12.66 4.06 2.21
CA THR A 173 11.57 4.78 2.87
C THR A 173 10.77 3.93 3.87
N HIS A 174 10.71 2.61 3.69
CA HIS A 174 9.78 1.74 4.45
C HIS A 174 10.46 0.77 5.42
N ARG A 175 11.76 0.48 5.28
CA ARG A 175 12.48 -0.51 6.11
C ARG A 175 12.25 -0.38 7.62
N LEU A 176 12.29 0.84 8.14
CA LEU A 176 12.10 1.05 9.59
C LEU A 176 10.68 0.66 10.02
N GLN A 177 9.67 1.02 9.22
CA GLN A 177 8.29 0.63 9.49
C GLN A 177 8.11 -0.88 9.39
N VAL A 178 8.62 -1.49 8.32
CA VAL A 178 8.54 -2.94 8.12
C VAL A 178 9.24 -3.68 9.25
N SER A 179 10.39 -3.22 9.72
CA SER A 179 11.08 -3.80 10.87
C SER A 179 10.22 -3.75 12.15
N LYS A 180 9.51 -2.63 12.38
CA LYS A 180 8.56 -2.53 13.51
C LYS A 180 7.40 -3.51 13.35
N LEU A 181 6.88 -3.70 12.13
CA LEU A 181 5.82 -4.67 11.86
C LEU A 181 6.31 -6.11 12.07
N ALA A 182 7.51 -6.45 11.58
CA ALA A 182 8.16 -7.74 11.81
C ALA A 182 8.34 -8.01 13.32
N LYS A 183 8.73 -6.98 14.09
CA LYS A 183 8.76 -7.06 15.55
C LYS A 183 7.37 -7.32 16.14
N ALA A 184 6.36 -6.56 15.73
CA ALA A 184 5.02 -6.64 16.30
C ALA A 184 4.31 -7.98 16.02
N CYS A 185 4.61 -8.63 14.89
CA CYS A 185 4.13 -9.98 14.59
C CYS A 185 5.04 -11.10 15.14
N ASN A 186 6.15 -10.76 15.81
CA ASN A 186 7.21 -11.69 16.22
C ASN A 186 7.74 -12.54 15.06
N GLY A 187 7.69 -12.02 13.85
CA GLY A 187 7.96 -12.74 12.61
C GLY A 187 9.04 -12.07 11.79
N ARG A 188 8.87 -12.16 10.47
CA ARG A 188 9.75 -11.54 9.46
C ARG A 188 8.90 -10.94 8.35
N ALA A 189 9.49 -10.07 7.56
CA ALA A 189 8.84 -9.51 6.38
C ALA A 189 9.68 -9.76 5.12
N PHE A 190 9.01 -9.84 3.99
CA PHE A 190 9.59 -9.92 2.66
C PHE A 190 9.09 -8.69 1.88
N ASN A 191 9.95 -7.69 1.75
CA ASN A 191 9.64 -6.44 1.05
C ASN A 191 9.83 -6.63 -0.44
N VAL A 192 8.82 -6.27 -1.23
CA VAL A 192 8.88 -6.36 -2.69
C VAL A 192 9.20 -4.99 -3.28
N GLY A 193 10.29 -4.90 -4.05
CA GLY A 193 10.61 -3.75 -4.90
C GLY A 193 9.87 -3.86 -6.23
N TYR A 194 8.54 -3.81 -6.18
CA TYR A 194 7.68 -3.96 -7.35
C TYR A 194 7.92 -2.80 -8.35
N ARG A 195 7.73 -3.05 -9.64
CA ARG A 195 7.96 -2.05 -10.69
C ARG A 195 7.06 -0.83 -10.52
N LEU A 196 7.59 0.36 -10.80
CA LEU A 196 6.88 1.61 -10.59
C LEU A 196 6.33 2.20 -11.90
N ALA A 197 5.17 2.84 -11.76
CA ALA A 197 4.60 3.65 -12.81
C ALA A 197 5.37 4.99 -12.92
N PRO A 198 5.28 5.73 -14.04
CA PRO A 198 4.57 5.38 -15.26
C PRO A 198 5.35 4.46 -16.22
N GLN A 199 6.63 4.17 -15.95
CA GLN A 199 7.46 3.29 -16.79
C GLN A 199 6.80 1.92 -16.94
N ASP A 200 6.36 1.35 -15.83
CA ASP A 200 5.61 0.11 -15.75
C ASP A 200 4.25 0.39 -15.10
N ALA A 201 3.23 0.69 -15.90
CA ALA A 201 1.87 0.86 -15.38
C ALA A 201 1.24 -0.49 -15.01
N PHE A 202 0.08 -0.43 -14.35
CA PHE A 202 -0.79 -1.58 -14.18
C PHE A 202 -0.96 -2.33 -15.50
N PRO A 203 -0.79 -3.67 -15.53
CA PRO A 203 -0.76 -4.61 -14.40
C PRO A 203 0.64 -5.04 -13.91
N ALA A 204 1.72 -4.31 -14.21
CA ALA A 204 3.10 -4.74 -13.87
C ALA A 204 3.29 -5.06 -12.37
N GLN A 205 2.73 -4.23 -11.49
CA GLN A 205 2.81 -4.39 -10.04
C GLN A 205 2.12 -5.68 -9.56
N LEU A 206 0.98 -6.01 -10.17
CA LEU A 206 0.20 -7.18 -9.82
C LEU A 206 0.90 -8.47 -10.25
N LEU A 207 1.57 -8.45 -11.41
CA LEU A 207 2.45 -9.54 -11.83
C LEU A 207 3.60 -9.74 -10.85
N ASP A 208 4.25 -8.66 -10.43
CA ASP A 208 5.36 -8.71 -9.49
C ASP A 208 4.91 -9.22 -8.11
N ALA A 209 3.71 -8.83 -7.68
CA ALA A 209 3.09 -9.30 -6.44
C ALA A 209 2.78 -10.80 -6.48
N LEU A 210 2.16 -11.30 -7.56
CA LEU A 210 1.88 -12.72 -7.72
C LEU A 210 3.18 -13.54 -7.82
N ASN A 211 4.16 -13.06 -8.58
CA ASN A 211 5.45 -13.71 -8.71
C ASN A 211 6.20 -13.78 -7.37
N SER A 212 6.16 -12.71 -6.58
CA SER A 212 6.77 -12.67 -5.24
C SER A 212 6.10 -13.64 -4.27
N TYR A 213 4.77 -13.80 -4.36
CA TYR A 213 4.05 -14.80 -3.58
C TYR A 213 4.46 -16.22 -3.96
N LEU A 214 4.53 -16.54 -5.26
CA LEU A 214 4.98 -17.85 -5.75
C LEU A 214 6.45 -18.13 -5.41
N TYR A 215 7.32 -17.11 -5.45
CA TYR A 215 8.71 -17.24 -5.01
C TYR A 215 8.82 -17.61 -3.52
N LEU A 216 7.98 -17.04 -2.65
CA LEU A 216 7.93 -17.43 -1.24
C LEU A 216 7.48 -18.88 -1.05
N LEU A 217 6.46 -19.33 -1.80
CA LEU A 217 5.94 -20.69 -1.71
C LEU A 217 6.88 -21.73 -2.33
N TYR A 218 7.51 -21.38 -3.45
CA TYR A 218 8.26 -22.30 -4.31
C TYR A 218 9.60 -21.68 -4.75
N PRO A 219 10.51 -21.38 -3.80
CA PRO A 219 11.80 -20.79 -4.13
C PRO A 219 12.61 -21.73 -5.04
N PRO A 220 13.24 -21.21 -6.13
CA PRO A 220 14.14 -22.00 -6.96
C PRO A 220 15.39 -22.44 -6.18
N PRO A 221 16.10 -23.50 -6.63
CA PRO A 221 17.34 -23.94 -5.99
C PRO A 221 18.36 -22.82 -5.83
N GLY A 222 18.98 -22.72 -4.64
CA GLY A 222 19.95 -21.67 -4.33
C GLY A 222 19.35 -20.38 -3.76
N SER A 223 18.03 -20.30 -3.60
CA SER A 223 17.38 -19.19 -2.88
C SER A 223 17.83 -19.12 -1.42
N LEU A 224 17.80 -17.91 -0.83
CA LEU A 224 18.20 -17.71 0.57
C LEU A 224 17.28 -18.43 1.58
N HIS A 225 16.08 -18.80 1.18
CA HIS A 225 15.07 -19.37 2.07
C HIS A 225 14.47 -20.67 1.54
N GLU A 226 13.99 -21.48 2.49
CA GLU A 226 13.14 -22.64 2.23
C GLU A 226 11.70 -22.23 1.89
N PRO A 227 10.90 -23.10 1.26
CA PRO A 227 9.47 -22.89 1.03
C PRO A 227 8.74 -22.38 2.29
N VAL A 228 7.99 -21.29 2.12
CA VAL A 228 7.13 -20.75 3.17
C VAL A 228 5.71 -21.26 2.94
N SER A 229 5.06 -21.81 3.97
CA SER A 229 3.66 -22.24 3.86
C SER A 229 2.76 -21.03 3.61
N ALA A 230 1.75 -21.18 2.75
CA ALA A 230 0.73 -20.15 2.54
C ALA A 230 0.01 -19.75 3.83
N SER A 231 -0.19 -20.72 4.74
CA SER A 231 -0.77 -20.51 6.08
C SER A 231 0.13 -19.69 7.03
N ASP A 232 1.39 -19.46 6.66
CA ASP A 232 2.33 -18.65 7.41
C ASP A 232 2.55 -17.26 6.74
N ILE A 233 1.88 -16.97 5.62
CA ILE A 233 2.03 -15.72 4.86
C ILE A 233 0.84 -14.80 5.09
N VAL A 234 1.11 -13.53 5.38
CA VAL A 234 0.10 -12.46 5.41
C VAL A 234 0.49 -11.37 4.43
N PHE A 235 -0.43 -10.98 3.55
CA PHE A 235 -0.21 -9.84 2.66
C PHE A 235 -0.39 -8.55 3.44
N ALA A 236 0.50 -7.58 3.24
CA ALA A 236 0.46 -6.32 3.95
C ALA A 236 0.95 -5.18 3.08
N GLY A 237 0.40 -4.00 3.31
CA GLY A 237 0.95 -2.78 2.76
C GLY A 237 0.23 -1.55 3.27
N ASP A 238 0.79 -0.40 2.96
CA ASP A 238 0.23 0.91 3.28
C ASP A 238 -0.16 1.65 1.99
N SER A 239 -1.23 2.46 2.00
CA SER A 239 -1.61 3.28 0.84
C SER A 239 -1.77 2.44 -0.44
N ALA A 240 -1.05 2.78 -1.51
CA ALA A 240 -0.95 2.00 -2.75
C ALA A 240 -0.46 0.55 -2.54
N GLY A 241 0.38 0.30 -1.55
CA GLY A 241 0.80 -1.05 -1.16
C GLY A 241 -0.33 -1.84 -0.50
N GLY A 242 -1.19 -1.15 0.28
CA GLY A 242 -2.45 -1.71 0.80
C GLY A 242 -3.41 -2.08 -0.33
N ASN A 243 -3.52 -1.24 -1.36
CA ASN A 243 -4.22 -1.58 -2.59
C ASN A 243 -3.63 -2.83 -3.24
N LEU A 244 -2.31 -2.88 -3.48
CA LEU A 244 -1.67 -4.01 -4.15
C LEU A 244 -1.87 -5.33 -3.39
N SER A 245 -1.82 -5.30 -2.06
CA SER A 245 -2.14 -6.42 -1.18
C SER A 245 -3.56 -6.98 -1.44
N PHE A 246 -4.55 -6.09 -1.51
CA PHE A 246 -5.96 -6.45 -1.72
C PHE A 246 -6.27 -6.80 -3.18
N ALA A 247 -5.60 -6.17 -4.15
CA ALA A 247 -5.68 -6.51 -5.56
C ALA A 247 -5.10 -7.91 -5.84
N LEU A 248 -3.95 -8.24 -5.25
CA LEU A 248 -3.39 -9.60 -5.29
C LEU A 248 -4.36 -10.61 -4.67
N LEU A 249 -4.96 -10.28 -3.52
CA LEU A 249 -5.93 -11.17 -2.90
C LEU A 249 -7.17 -11.38 -3.79
N GLN A 250 -7.71 -10.33 -4.41
CA GLN A 250 -8.83 -10.45 -5.35
C GLN A 250 -8.47 -11.28 -6.58
N LEU A 251 -7.25 -11.16 -7.10
CA LEU A 251 -6.75 -12.03 -8.16
C LEU A 251 -6.77 -13.49 -7.72
N LEU A 252 -6.23 -13.80 -6.52
CA LEU A 252 -6.21 -15.17 -6.03
C LEU A 252 -7.63 -15.72 -5.80
N LEU A 253 -8.53 -14.91 -5.24
CA LEU A 253 -9.94 -15.29 -5.08
C LEU A 253 -10.60 -15.60 -6.42
N GLN A 254 -10.32 -14.81 -7.46
CA GLN A 254 -10.83 -15.08 -8.79
C GLN A 254 -10.31 -16.41 -9.35
N LEU A 255 -9.00 -16.69 -9.21
CA LEU A 255 -8.44 -17.99 -9.61
C LEU A 255 -9.09 -19.16 -8.84
N HIS A 256 -9.41 -18.96 -7.56
CA HIS A 256 -10.11 -19.97 -6.75
C HIS A 256 -11.57 -20.15 -7.15
N ARG A 257 -12.23 -19.14 -7.70
CA ARG A 257 -13.59 -19.23 -8.23
C ARG A 257 -13.64 -19.95 -9.58
N THR A 258 -12.63 -19.75 -10.42
CA THR A 258 -12.60 -20.29 -11.80
C THR A 258 -11.81 -21.58 -11.94
N LYS A 259 -11.12 -22.05 -10.90
CA LYS A 259 -10.47 -23.36 -10.91
C LYS A 259 -11.47 -24.51 -11.14
N PRO A 260 -11.03 -25.64 -11.72
CA PRO A 260 -11.87 -26.83 -11.81
C PRO A 260 -12.44 -27.24 -10.45
N SER A 261 -13.72 -27.61 -10.38
CA SER A 261 -14.38 -27.95 -9.11
C SER A 261 -13.74 -29.14 -8.37
N SER A 262 -13.00 -29.99 -9.08
CA SER A 262 -12.24 -31.11 -8.50
C SER A 262 -10.91 -30.69 -7.86
N ALA A 263 -10.38 -29.51 -8.17
CA ALA A 263 -9.11 -29.02 -7.65
C ALA A 263 -9.32 -28.32 -6.31
N LYS A 264 -8.46 -28.60 -5.32
CA LYS A 264 -8.50 -27.89 -4.03
C LYS A 264 -8.04 -26.44 -4.19
N ASN A 265 -6.91 -26.24 -4.86
CA ASN A 265 -6.32 -24.95 -5.18
C ASN A 265 -6.22 -24.78 -6.70
N PRO A 266 -6.19 -23.54 -7.23
CA PRO A 266 -5.78 -23.30 -8.61
C PRO A 266 -4.31 -23.68 -8.77
N THR A 267 -3.87 -23.91 -10.02
CA THR A 267 -2.48 -24.30 -10.31
C THR A 267 -1.91 -23.47 -11.44
N VAL A 268 -0.60 -23.24 -11.40
CA VAL A 268 0.17 -22.59 -12.49
C VAL A 268 1.44 -23.40 -12.76
N ARG A 269 2.03 -23.27 -13.95
CA ARG A 269 3.44 -23.68 -14.12
C ARG A 269 4.37 -22.62 -13.53
N TYR A 270 5.36 -23.07 -12.79
CA TYR A 270 6.36 -22.23 -12.16
C TYR A 270 7.67 -23.01 -12.02
N HIS A 271 8.75 -22.49 -12.61
CA HIS A 271 10.05 -23.16 -12.70
C HIS A 271 9.96 -24.59 -13.26
N GLY A 272 9.22 -24.75 -14.36
CA GLY A 272 9.07 -26.03 -15.07
C GLY A 272 8.19 -27.07 -14.37
N LYS A 273 7.53 -26.70 -13.26
CA LYS A 273 6.66 -27.59 -12.48
C LYS A 273 5.27 -27.00 -12.34
N THR A 274 4.25 -27.86 -12.33
CA THR A 274 2.91 -27.45 -11.93
C THR A 274 2.87 -27.32 -10.42
N VAL A 275 2.52 -26.13 -9.92
CA VAL A 275 2.43 -25.81 -8.49
C VAL A 275 1.04 -25.30 -8.14
N GLU A 276 0.64 -25.47 -6.87
CA GLU A 276 -0.63 -24.93 -6.38
C GLU A 276 -0.52 -23.44 -6.04
N VAL A 277 -1.63 -22.72 -6.10
CA VAL A 277 -1.71 -21.31 -5.68
C VAL A 277 -2.75 -21.17 -4.56
N PRO A 278 -2.42 -21.60 -3.33
CA PRO A 278 -3.30 -21.45 -2.17
C PRO A 278 -3.56 -19.97 -1.82
N LEU A 279 -4.56 -19.71 -0.98
CA LEU A 279 -4.77 -18.40 -0.37
C LEU A 279 -3.78 -18.18 0.79
N PRO A 280 -3.37 -16.93 1.08
CA PRO A 280 -2.56 -16.62 2.26
C PRO A 280 -3.37 -16.76 3.56
N ALA A 281 -2.69 -16.67 4.71
CA ALA A 281 -3.33 -16.70 6.02
C ALA A 281 -4.20 -15.47 6.31
N GLY A 282 -3.93 -14.33 5.64
CA GLY A 282 -4.65 -13.07 5.80
C GLY A 282 -4.13 -11.99 4.86
N ALA A 283 -4.86 -10.88 4.79
CA ALA A 283 -4.40 -9.67 4.12
C ALA A 283 -4.68 -8.43 4.98
N SER A 284 -3.85 -7.42 4.84
CA SER A 284 -3.91 -6.20 5.64
C SER A 284 -3.57 -4.95 4.82
N ALA A 285 -4.25 -3.85 5.14
CA ALA A 285 -4.04 -2.54 4.55
C ALA A 285 -4.06 -1.45 5.62
N ASN A 286 -2.99 -0.65 5.67
CA ASN A 286 -2.91 0.58 6.47
C ASN A 286 -3.22 1.77 5.55
N SER A 287 -4.37 2.42 5.75
CA SER A 287 -4.88 3.47 4.88
C SER A 287 -4.94 3.02 3.41
N GLY A 288 -5.70 1.98 3.09
CA GLY A 288 -5.66 1.33 1.77
C GLY A 288 -6.21 2.21 0.67
N TRP A 289 -5.42 2.47 -0.39
CA TRP A 289 -5.89 3.31 -1.50
C TRP A 289 -6.81 2.55 -2.46
N PHE A 290 -8.07 2.33 -2.11
CA PHE A 290 -8.98 1.41 -2.81
C PHE A 290 -9.84 2.01 -3.94
N ASP A 291 -9.89 3.33 -4.12
CA ASP A 291 -10.51 4.02 -5.26
C ASP A 291 -9.51 4.94 -6.00
N ILE A 292 -8.95 4.44 -7.11
CA ILE A 292 -8.04 5.20 -7.99
C ILE A 292 -8.74 6.40 -8.65
N THR A 293 -10.06 6.35 -8.78
CA THR A 293 -10.84 7.46 -9.34
C THR A 293 -10.85 8.69 -8.44
N ARG A 294 -10.56 8.53 -7.14
CA ARG A 294 -10.61 9.59 -6.13
C ARG A 294 -11.95 10.31 -6.18
N SER A 295 -13.02 9.59 -5.88
CA SER A 295 -14.40 10.06 -6.02
C SER A 295 -15.22 10.09 -4.73
N MET A 296 -14.65 9.63 -3.62
CA MET A 296 -15.35 9.53 -2.34
C MET A 296 -15.47 10.88 -1.59
N PRO A 297 -16.57 11.10 -0.83
CA PRO A 297 -16.78 12.32 -0.05
C PRO A 297 -15.66 12.69 0.94
N SER A 298 -14.99 11.70 1.53
CA SER A 298 -13.89 11.88 2.50
C SER A 298 -12.76 12.75 1.95
N LEU A 299 -12.56 12.78 0.63
CA LEU A 299 -11.61 13.65 -0.06
C LEU A 299 -11.78 15.13 0.28
N VAL A 300 -13.00 15.54 0.63
CA VAL A 300 -13.34 16.92 0.99
C VAL A 300 -13.60 17.03 2.49
N SER A 301 -14.42 16.14 3.07
CA SER A 301 -14.84 16.26 4.47
C SER A 301 -13.68 16.09 5.46
N ASN A 302 -12.69 15.28 5.11
CA ASN A 302 -11.55 14.95 5.97
C ASN A 302 -10.27 15.71 5.61
N ALA A 303 -10.29 16.57 4.57
CA ALA A 303 -9.11 17.31 4.11
C ALA A 303 -8.44 18.16 5.21
N LYS A 304 -9.20 18.61 6.20
CA LYS A 304 -8.67 19.35 7.36
C LYS A 304 -7.76 18.52 8.28
N TYR A 305 -7.84 17.19 8.25
CA TYR A 305 -7.00 16.28 9.03
C TYR A 305 -5.83 15.71 8.24
N ASP A 306 -5.88 15.76 6.92
CA ASP A 306 -4.90 15.08 6.07
C ASP A 306 -3.81 16.01 5.52
N TYR A 307 -2.65 15.46 5.18
CA TYR A 307 -1.58 16.16 4.46
C TYR A 307 -1.59 15.88 2.95
N LEU A 308 -2.30 14.83 2.51
CA LEU A 308 -2.49 14.57 1.09
C LEU A 308 -3.20 15.77 0.42
N PRO A 309 -2.77 16.15 -0.79
CA PRO A 309 -3.44 17.21 -1.52
C PRO A 309 -4.83 16.73 -1.92
N PRO A 310 -5.87 17.56 -1.78
CA PRO A 310 -7.21 17.21 -2.22
C PRO A 310 -7.22 16.84 -3.71
N ALA A 311 -8.16 15.97 -4.08
CA ALA A 311 -8.33 15.61 -5.49
C ALA A 311 -8.77 16.83 -6.28
N ASP A 312 -8.19 17.03 -7.46
CA ASP A 312 -8.81 17.89 -8.46
C ASP A 312 -9.63 16.94 -9.35
N HIS A 313 -10.94 17.12 -9.33
CA HIS A 313 -11.88 16.19 -9.94
C HIS A 313 -11.92 16.30 -11.47
N ASP A 314 -11.23 17.29 -12.04
CA ASP A 314 -11.24 17.65 -13.46
C ASP A 314 -9.88 17.43 -14.16
N ASP A 315 -8.88 16.85 -13.49
CA ASP A 315 -7.51 16.75 -14.02
C ASP A 315 -7.38 15.81 -15.22
N ALA A 316 -7.54 16.38 -16.41
CA ALA A 316 -6.92 15.91 -17.64
C ALA A 316 -5.49 16.43 -17.82
N LEU A 317 -5.02 17.30 -16.92
CA LEU A 317 -3.66 17.80 -16.91
C LEU A 317 -2.68 16.88 -16.20
N GLY A 318 -1.52 16.74 -16.80
CA GLY A 318 -0.30 16.43 -16.09
C GLY A 318 0.02 17.57 -15.13
N ARG A 319 -0.28 17.36 -13.84
CA ARG A 319 0.28 18.16 -12.72
C ARG A 319 1.81 18.21 -12.75
N PHE A 320 2.42 17.35 -13.55
CA PHE A 320 3.86 17.15 -13.61
C PHE A 320 4.44 17.81 -14.87
N PRO A 321 5.49 18.61 -14.74
CA PRO A 321 6.28 19.08 -15.87
C PRO A 321 6.83 17.91 -16.67
N LYS A 322 7.00 18.13 -17.98
CA LYS A 322 7.60 17.13 -18.88
C LYS A 322 9.04 16.77 -18.47
N ASP A 323 9.37 15.49 -18.50
CA ASP A 323 10.69 14.90 -18.39
C ASP A 323 10.78 13.61 -19.23
N ASN A 324 11.76 12.75 -18.92
CA ASN A 324 12.04 11.52 -19.67
C ASN A 324 11.00 10.41 -19.42
N VAL A 325 10.17 10.51 -18.38
CA VAL A 325 9.18 9.49 -18.01
C VAL A 325 7.74 10.02 -18.11
N TRP A 326 7.55 11.34 -18.19
CA TRP A 326 6.25 12.00 -18.32
C TRP A 326 6.30 13.18 -19.33
N PRO A 327 5.31 13.39 -20.21
CA PRO A 327 4.19 12.50 -20.48
C PRO A 327 4.69 11.20 -21.10
N THR A 328 3.94 10.13 -20.89
CA THR A 328 4.26 8.80 -21.44
C THR A 328 4.10 8.75 -22.95
N THR A 329 4.67 7.74 -23.58
CA THR A 329 4.39 7.37 -24.97
C THR A 329 3.86 5.92 -25.00
N PRO A 330 2.60 5.68 -25.40
CA PRO A 330 1.57 6.68 -25.72
C PRO A 330 1.18 7.52 -24.48
N PRO A 331 0.59 8.72 -24.67
CA PRO A 331 0.07 9.54 -23.58
C PRO A 331 -0.94 8.75 -22.74
N ARG A 332 -0.93 8.91 -21.42
CA ARG A 332 -1.84 8.25 -20.49
C ARG A 332 -2.64 9.24 -19.67
N GLY A 333 -3.82 8.79 -19.27
CA GLY A 333 -4.75 9.57 -18.47
C GLY A 333 -4.40 9.67 -16.99
N ASP A 334 -3.74 8.63 -16.47
CA ASP A 334 -3.33 8.47 -15.09
C ASP A 334 -1.91 7.88 -15.07
N LEU A 335 -1.16 8.12 -13.99
CA LEU A 335 0.20 7.59 -13.86
C LEU A 335 0.19 6.07 -13.73
N PHE A 336 -0.73 5.54 -12.91
CA PHE A 336 -0.75 4.14 -12.49
C PHE A 336 -1.38 3.23 -13.53
N CYS A 337 -2.51 3.63 -14.13
CA CYS A 337 -3.27 2.76 -15.02
C CYS A 337 -3.87 3.51 -16.21
N ASP A 338 -4.39 2.77 -17.19
CA ASP A 338 -5.22 3.35 -18.24
C ASP A 338 -6.56 3.85 -17.65
N LEU A 339 -7.16 4.89 -18.25
CA LEU A 339 -8.42 5.44 -17.75
C LEU A 339 -9.55 4.40 -17.73
N SER A 340 -9.58 3.48 -18.69
CA SER A 340 -10.57 2.40 -18.75
C SER A 340 -10.48 1.46 -17.54
N MET A 341 -9.28 1.31 -16.98
CA MET A 341 -8.99 0.41 -15.88
C MET A 341 -9.35 0.97 -14.49
N MET A 342 -9.59 2.27 -14.34
CA MET A 342 -9.70 2.89 -13.01
C MET A 342 -10.82 2.33 -12.13
N CYS A 343 -11.89 1.78 -12.72
CA CYS A 343 -12.99 1.15 -11.98
C CYS A 343 -12.89 -0.38 -11.93
N HIS A 344 -11.82 -0.95 -12.47
CA HIS A 344 -11.61 -2.39 -12.49
C HIS A 344 -11.28 -2.90 -11.07
N PRO A 345 -11.85 -4.03 -10.59
CA PRO A 345 -11.63 -4.54 -9.23
C PRO A 345 -10.17 -4.81 -8.83
N LEU A 346 -9.32 -5.15 -9.80
CA LEU A 346 -7.88 -5.36 -9.58
C LEU A 346 -7.03 -4.07 -9.61
N VAL A 347 -7.66 -2.92 -9.88
CA VAL A 347 -7.06 -1.58 -9.85
C VAL A 347 -7.62 -0.77 -8.68
N SER A 348 -8.94 -0.84 -8.49
CA SER A 348 -9.67 -0.26 -7.38
C SER A 348 -10.40 -1.37 -6.62
N PRO A 349 -9.79 -2.00 -5.60
CA PRO A 349 -10.40 -3.07 -4.80
C PRO A 349 -11.78 -2.73 -4.23
N LEU A 350 -12.11 -1.44 -4.05
CA LEU A 350 -13.46 -1.00 -3.69
C LEU A 350 -14.54 -1.55 -4.64
N ALA A 351 -14.21 -1.67 -5.93
CA ALA A 351 -15.13 -2.15 -6.95
C ALA A 351 -15.35 -3.67 -6.93
N ALA A 352 -14.55 -4.43 -6.17
CA ALA A 352 -14.68 -5.88 -6.08
C ALA A 352 -16.04 -6.30 -5.50
N LYS A 353 -16.80 -7.09 -6.27
CA LYS A 353 -18.17 -7.48 -5.93
C LYS A 353 -18.24 -8.53 -4.84
N ASP A 354 -17.27 -9.42 -4.80
CA ASP A 354 -17.29 -10.63 -3.99
C ASP A 354 -15.96 -10.81 -3.24
N TRP A 355 -16.05 -10.89 -1.92
CA TRP A 355 -14.99 -11.20 -0.97
C TRP A 355 -15.20 -12.55 -0.29
N SER A 356 -16.26 -13.29 -0.64
CA SER A 356 -16.53 -14.60 -0.06
C SER A 356 -15.32 -15.53 -0.20
N ASN A 357 -15.11 -16.36 0.82
CA ASN A 357 -13.95 -17.24 0.97
C ASN A 357 -12.60 -16.53 1.09
N SER A 358 -12.58 -15.20 1.25
CA SER A 358 -11.37 -14.47 1.65
C SER A 358 -10.83 -14.98 2.99
N PRO A 359 -9.49 -15.07 3.16
CA PRO A 359 -8.92 -15.15 4.49
C PRO A 359 -9.25 -13.87 5.29
N PRO A 360 -9.00 -13.85 6.61
CA PRO A 360 -9.26 -12.66 7.43
C PRO A 360 -8.57 -11.40 6.90
N LEU A 361 -9.23 -10.26 7.09
CA LEU A 361 -8.78 -8.96 6.62
C LEU A 361 -8.54 -8.01 7.78
N TRP A 362 -7.47 -7.22 7.70
CA TRP A 362 -7.25 -6.07 8.57
C TRP A 362 -7.27 -4.79 7.75
N ILE A 363 -8.12 -3.86 8.14
CA ILE A 363 -8.29 -2.59 7.44
C ILE A 363 -8.25 -1.50 8.50
N GLU A 364 -7.32 -0.58 8.35
CA GLU A 364 -7.18 0.57 9.23
C GLU A 364 -7.20 1.86 8.43
N THR A 365 -7.87 2.87 8.96
CA THR A 365 -7.90 4.21 8.37
C THR A 365 -7.89 5.29 9.46
N GLY A 366 -7.26 6.42 9.16
CA GLY A 366 -7.52 7.66 9.89
C GLY A 366 -8.91 8.27 9.54
N GLU A 367 -9.20 9.46 10.07
CA GLU A 367 -10.18 10.37 9.45
C GLU A 367 -9.46 11.18 8.36
N GLU A 368 -9.06 10.48 7.31
CA GLU A 368 -8.19 10.91 6.23
C GLU A 368 -8.94 11.01 4.89
N LEU A 369 -8.24 11.38 3.81
CA LEU A 369 -8.84 11.48 2.49
C LEU A 369 -9.38 10.14 1.97
N LEU A 370 -8.77 9.03 2.36
CA LEU A 370 -9.10 7.67 1.90
C LEU A 370 -10.08 6.91 2.82
N THR A 371 -10.64 7.56 3.83
CA THR A 371 -11.50 6.88 4.81
C THR A 371 -12.66 6.12 4.19
N ASP A 372 -13.44 6.76 3.31
CA ASP A 372 -14.70 6.17 2.84
C ASP A 372 -14.46 4.84 2.09
N GLU A 373 -13.36 4.76 1.34
CA GLU A 373 -13.05 3.56 0.55
C GLU A 373 -12.64 2.36 1.41
N ASP A 374 -11.87 2.59 2.46
CA ASP A 374 -11.55 1.60 3.49
C ASP A 374 -12.81 1.12 4.22
N LEU A 375 -13.70 2.05 4.62
CA LEU A 375 -14.97 1.71 5.28
C LEU A 375 -15.87 0.84 4.41
N ILE A 376 -15.98 1.17 3.11
CA ILE A 376 -16.83 0.43 2.17
C ILE A 376 -16.32 -1.00 1.98
N VAL A 377 -15.01 -1.19 1.78
CA VAL A 377 -14.41 -2.52 1.63
C VAL A 377 -14.60 -3.34 2.91
N ALA A 378 -14.40 -2.75 4.09
CA ALA A 378 -14.61 -3.41 5.38
C ALA A 378 -16.06 -3.89 5.56
N VAL A 379 -17.04 -3.01 5.32
CA VAL A 379 -18.48 -3.34 5.41
C VAL A 379 -18.83 -4.44 4.41
N ARG A 380 -18.36 -4.32 3.16
CA ARG A 380 -18.68 -5.29 2.10
C ARG A 380 -18.13 -6.68 2.43
N ALA A 381 -16.88 -6.78 2.85
CA ALA A 381 -16.27 -8.06 3.22
C ALA A 381 -16.97 -8.67 4.45
N ALA A 382 -17.22 -7.88 5.50
CA ALA A 382 -17.88 -8.35 6.72
C ALA A 382 -19.32 -8.84 6.46
N THR A 383 -20.09 -8.12 5.64
CA THR A 383 -21.46 -8.53 5.26
C THR A 383 -21.49 -9.78 4.38
N GLN A 384 -20.37 -10.13 3.73
CA GLN A 384 -20.19 -11.37 2.97
C GLN A 384 -19.61 -12.51 3.82
N GLY A 385 -19.55 -12.33 5.14
CA GLY A 385 -19.11 -13.37 6.10
C GLY A 385 -17.60 -13.47 6.25
N VAL A 386 -16.81 -12.54 5.70
CA VAL A 386 -15.37 -12.48 5.91
C VAL A 386 -15.07 -11.98 7.32
N LYS A 387 -14.06 -12.56 7.95
CA LYS A 387 -13.55 -12.08 9.24
C LYS A 387 -12.80 -10.76 9.01
N VAL A 388 -13.31 -9.66 9.55
CA VAL A 388 -12.72 -8.31 9.37
C VAL A 388 -12.34 -7.70 10.71
N HIS A 389 -11.05 -7.41 10.88
CA HIS A 389 -10.53 -6.58 11.96
C HIS A 389 -10.40 -5.15 11.45
N PHE A 390 -11.33 -4.29 11.83
CA PHE A 390 -11.42 -2.91 11.36
C PHE A 390 -11.03 -1.91 12.45
N GLU A 391 -10.26 -0.89 12.08
CA GLU A 391 -9.86 0.18 12.99
C GLU A 391 -9.99 1.57 12.34
N GLN A 392 -10.60 2.51 13.06
CA GLN A 392 -10.66 3.92 12.64
C GLN A 392 -10.04 4.82 13.70
N TYR A 393 -9.09 5.68 13.29
CA TYR A 393 -8.41 6.61 14.18
C TYR A 393 -8.90 8.04 13.97
N GLU A 394 -9.52 8.61 15.00
CA GLU A 394 -10.06 9.98 14.99
C GLU A 394 -8.99 11.00 14.58
N ALA A 395 -9.34 11.90 13.68
CA ALA A 395 -8.50 13.00 13.21
C ALA A 395 -7.09 12.59 12.77
N MET A 396 -6.79 11.31 12.53
CA MET A 396 -5.45 10.91 12.10
C MET A 396 -5.31 11.09 10.58
N PRO A 397 -4.16 11.61 10.10
CA PRO A 397 -3.87 11.75 8.67
C PRO A 397 -3.57 10.39 8.01
N HIS A 398 -3.43 10.39 6.68
CA HIS A 398 -3.03 9.22 5.90
C HIS A 398 -1.75 8.54 6.41
N CYS A 399 -1.74 7.22 6.62
CA CYS A 399 -0.60 6.46 7.11
C CYS A 399 0.06 7.05 8.38
N PHE A 400 -0.75 7.62 9.29
CA PHE A 400 -0.23 8.37 10.45
C PHE A 400 0.75 7.57 11.31
N ALA A 401 0.60 6.23 11.39
CA ALA A 401 1.46 5.36 12.19
C ALA A 401 2.93 5.43 11.75
N MET A 402 3.16 5.69 10.46
CA MET A 402 4.48 5.81 9.85
C MET A 402 5.04 7.24 9.99
N LEU A 403 4.17 8.25 9.88
CA LEU A 403 4.55 9.66 9.83
C LEU A 403 4.66 10.33 11.20
N LEU A 404 3.94 9.80 12.19
CA LEU A 404 3.90 10.29 13.57
C LEU A 404 4.39 9.22 14.56
N PRO A 405 5.58 8.62 14.35
CA PRO A 405 6.00 7.39 15.03
C PRO A 405 6.18 7.50 16.54
N THR A 406 6.13 8.72 17.10
CA THR A 406 6.23 8.97 18.54
C THR A 406 4.89 8.97 19.27
N LEU A 407 3.77 8.91 18.56
CA LEU A 407 2.46 8.89 19.19
C LEU A 407 2.15 7.50 19.77
N ALA A 408 1.45 7.49 20.90
CA ALA A 408 0.96 6.26 21.51
C ALA A 408 -0.02 5.53 20.57
N THR A 409 -0.88 6.27 19.87
CA THR A 409 -1.82 5.73 18.86
C THR A 409 -1.08 5.11 17.67
N SER A 410 0.04 5.69 17.22
CA SER A 410 0.87 5.10 16.16
C SER A 410 1.50 3.78 16.60
N LYS A 411 2.00 3.71 17.84
CA LYS A 411 2.48 2.44 18.41
C LYS A 411 1.35 1.41 18.52
N ARG A 412 0.17 1.82 19.01
CA ARG A 412 -1.02 0.97 19.11
C ARG A 412 -1.36 0.39 17.72
N CYS A 413 -1.45 1.22 16.68
CA CYS A 413 -1.76 0.77 15.31
C CYS A 413 -0.78 -0.31 14.84
N ILE A 414 0.53 -0.08 14.99
CA ILE A 414 1.56 -1.06 14.59
C ILE A 414 1.46 -2.37 15.40
N ASP A 415 1.23 -2.28 16.71
CA ASP A 415 1.11 -3.47 17.57
C ASP A 415 -0.12 -4.33 17.21
N SER A 416 -1.23 -3.68 16.85
CA SER A 416 -2.43 -4.38 16.39
C SER A 416 -2.26 -4.97 15.01
N TRP A 417 -1.65 -4.24 14.08
CA TRP A 417 -1.34 -4.76 12.75
C TRP A 417 -0.45 -6.01 12.84
N GLY A 418 0.61 -5.99 13.66
CA GLY A 418 1.44 -7.15 13.90
C GLY A 418 0.70 -8.29 14.62
N THR A 419 -0.18 -7.96 15.56
CA THR A 419 -1.03 -8.95 16.26
C THR A 419 -2.01 -9.63 15.32
N PHE A 420 -2.64 -8.88 14.42
CA PHE A 420 -3.47 -9.44 13.36
C PHE A 420 -2.65 -10.40 12.49
N CYS A 421 -1.48 -9.98 12.00
CA CYS A 421 -0.64 -10.83 11.14
C CYS A 421 -0.33 -12.16 11.83
N ARG A 422 0.04 -12.12 13.11
CA ARG A 422 0.30 -13.33 13.90
C ARG A 422 -0.96 -14.19 14.07
N LYS A 423 -2.07 -13.59 14.51
CA LYS A 423 -3.35 -14.30 14.70
C LYS A 423 -3.89 -14.93 13.40
N SER A 424 -3.65 -14.30 12.25
CA SER A 424 -4.01 -14.86 10.94
C SER A 424 -3.31 -16.20 10.71
N THR A 425 -2.02 -16.29 10.97
CA THR A 425 -1.25 -17.55 10.84
C THR A 425 -1.60 -18.59 11.90
N GLU A 426 -2.11 -18.16 13.06
CA GLU A 426 -2.61 -19.02 14.12
C GLU A 426 -4.07 -19.48 13.88
N GLY A 427 -4.76 -18.90 12.88
CA GLY A 427 -6.17 -19.19 12.60
C GLY A 427 -7.15 -18.66 13.65
N SER A 428 -6.77 -17.61 14.39
CA SER A 428 -7.49 -17.11 15.58
C SER A 428 -8.04 -15.69 15.45
N VAL A 429 -8.09 -15.14 14.23
CA VAL A 429 -8.73 -13.83 13.96
C VAL A 429 -10.24 -13.96 14.12
N GLU A 430 -10.86 -12.93 14.66
CA GLU A 430 -12.33 -12.76 14.72
C GLU A 430 -12.70 -11.38 14.18
N THR A 431 -13.95 -11.23 13.73
CA THR A 431 -14.45 -9.91 13.31
C THR A 431 -14.50 -8.97 14.51
N SER A 432 -13.91 -7.79 14.36
CA SER A 432 -13.98 -6.73 15.37
C SER A 432 -13.86 -5.36 14.72
N GLY A 433 -14.52 -4.37 15.29
CA GLY A 433 -14.42 -2.97 14.85
C GLY A 433 -14.05 -2.09 16.03
N THR A 434 -13.07 -1.21 15.86
CA THR A 434 -12.67 -0.27 16.91
C THR A 434 -12.53 1.14 16.35
N TRP A 435 -13.12 2.11 17.04
CA TRP A 435 -12.83 3.53 16.84
C TRP A 435 -11.92 4.02 17.96
N ILE A 436 -10.87 4.77 17.63
CA ILE A 436 -9.82 5.19 18.56
C ILE A 436 -9.74 6.73 18.59
N ALA A 437 -9.89 7.31 19.78
CA ALA A 437 -9.79 8.75 19.99
C ALA A 437 -8.35 9.26 19.78
N ALA A 438 -8.20 10.39 19.08
CA ALA A 438 -6.92 10.94 18.64
C ALA A 438 -5.96 11.21 19.82
N LYS A 439 -6.48 11.90 20.83
CA LYS A 439 -5.71 12.50 21.92
C LYS A 439 -5.57 11.58 23.12
N THR A 440 -6.64 10.85 23.45
CA THR A 440 -6.70 10.01 24.66
C THR A 440 -6.37 8.55 24.39
N GLY A 441 -6.46 8.10 23.13
CA GLY A 441 -6.39 6.68 22.78
C GLY A 441 -7.58 5.87 23.31
N LEU A 442 -8.67 6.53 23.72
CA LEU A 442 -9.88 5.85 24.16
C LEU A 442 -10.45 5.02 23.00
N GLU A 443 -10.60 3.72 23.23
CA GLU A 443 -11.17 2.78 22.26
C GLU A 443 -12.68 2.61 22.50
N ARG A 444 -13.44 2.53 21.40
CA ARG A 444 -14.86 2.21 21.39
C ARG A 444 -15.13 1.14 20.35
N GLU A 445 -15.86 0.11 20.74
CA GLU A 445 -16.30 -0.91 19.80
C GLU A 445 -17.29 -0.30 18.78
N VAL A 446 -17.12 -0.69 17.52
CA VAL A 446 -18.03 -0.34 16.43
C VAL A 446 -18.43 -1.59 15.65
N ASP A 447 -19.68 -1.61 15.19
CA ASP A 447 -20.17 -2.66 14.31
C ASP A 447 -19.60 -2.45 12.90
N VAL A 448 -18.66 -3.31 12.49
CA VAL A 448 -17.99 -3.25 11.17
C VAL A 448 -19.00 -3.19 10.03
N THR A 449 -20.18 -3.79 10.16
CA THR A 449 -21.20 -3.78 9.10
C THR A 449 -21.94 -2.45 8.96
N LYS A 450 -21.71 -1.50 9.88
CA LYS A 450 -22.43 -0.22 9.99
C LYS A 450 -21.50 1.00 10.10
N VAL A 451 -20.19 0.84 9.88
CA VAL A 451 -19.22 1.95 10.02
C VAL A 451 -19.37 3.03 8.96
N THR A 452 -20.06 2.76 7.84
CA THR A 452 -20.42 3.78 6.85
C THR A 452 -21.89 3.67 6.44
N LYS A 453 -22.45 4.81 6.00
CA LYS A 453 -23.76 4.89 5.36
C LYS A 453 -23.66 4.92 3.84
N LEU A 454 -22.47 5.10 3.29
CA LEU A 454 -22.25 5.14 1.86
C LEU A 454 -22.39 3.73 1.30
N THR A 455 -23.35 3.53 0.41
CA THR A 455 -23.56 2.21 -0.20
C THR A 455 -22.48 1.94 -1.24
N VAL A 456 -22.20 0.66 -1.49
CA VAL A 456 -21.32 0.27 -2.58
C VAL A 456 -21.81 0.80 -3.93
N ASP A 457 -23.12 0.73 -4.20
CA ASP A 457 -23.67 1.16 -5.48
C ASP A 457 -23.49 2.67 -5.69
N ASP A 458 -23.68 3.47 -4.63
CA ASP A 458 -23.38 4.90 -4.65
C ASP A 458 -21.89 5.17 -4.92
N ALA A 459 -21.01 4.38 -4.30
CA ALA A 459 -19.57 4.50 -4.51
C ALA A 459 -19.18 4.15 -5.95
N ILE A 460 -19.66 3.03 -6.50
CA ILE A 460 -19.43 2.63 -7.89
C ILE A 460 -19.95 3.70 -8.86
N LYS A 461 -21.13 4.27 -8.60
CA LYS A 461 -21.67 5.36 -9.42
C LYS A 461 -20.73 6.57 -9.42
N ARG A 462 -20.24 6.99 -8.24
CA ARG A 462 -19.27 8.09 -8.11
C ARG A 462 -17.97 7.81 -8.86
N MET A 463 -17.46 6.59 -8.78
CA MET A 463 -16.27 6.15 -9.50
C MET A 463 -16.45 6.28 -11.01
N ARG A 464 -17.57 5.77 -11.54
CA ARG A 464 -17.89 5.85 -12.98
C ARG A 464 -18.15 7.28 -13.44
N ASP A 465 -18.75 8.13 -12.59
CA ASP A 465 -18.89 9.56 -12.85
C ASP A 465 -17.52 10.26 -12.92
N ALA A 466 -16.60 9.94 -12.00
CA ALA A 466 -15.24 10.47 -11.99
C ALA A 466 -14.42 10.02 -13.21
N GLN A 467 -14.49 8.73 -13.56
CA GLN A 467 -13.88 8.19 -14.78
C GLN A 467 -14.35 8.95 -16.03
N ARG A 468 -15.66 9.18 -16.17
CA ARG A 468 -16.24 9.96 -17.29
C ARG A 468 -15.77 11.41 -17.31
N ARG A 469 -15.68 12.08 -16.16
CA ARG A 469 -15.15 13.46 -16.09
C ARG A 469 -13.71 13.55 -16.57
N ARG A 470 -12.85 12.59 -16.17
CA ARG A 470 -11.46 12.54 -16.65
C ARG A 470 -11.38 12.36 -18.16
N TYR A 471 -12.17 11.45 -18.74
CA TYR A 471 -12.25 11.30 -20.20
C TYR A 471 -12.65 12.61 -20.91
N ALA A 472 -13.72 13.26 -20.44
CA ALA A 472 -14.19 14.53 -21.01
C ALA A 472 -13.14 15.65 -20.91
N GLY A 473 -12.35 15.67 -19.83
CA GLY A 473 -11.22 16.59 -19.69
C GLY A 473 -10.16 16.36 -20.76
N TYR A 474 -9.80 15.10 -21.06
CA TYR A 474 -8.80 14.77 -22.08
C TYR A 474 -9.25 15.18 -23.49
N GLU A 475 -10.53 14.96 -23.82
CA GLU A 475 -11.12 15.37 -25.09
C GLU A 475 -11.14 16.90 -25.26
N LYS A 476 -11.55 17.63 -24.21
CA LYS A 476 -11.64 19.10 -24.21
C LYS A 476 -10.30 19.78 -24.51
N GLU A 477 -9.20 19.17 -24.09
CA GLU A 477 -7.86 19.72 -24.25
C GLU A 477 -7.23 19.43 -25.62
N ALA A 478 -7.98 18.83 -26.56
CA ALA A 478 -7.48 18.40 -27.88
C ALA A 478 -6.21 17.53 -27.80
N LYS A 479 -5.98 16.89 -26.65
CA LYS A 479 -5.01 15.81 -26.53
C LYS A 479 -5.58 14.64 -27.31
N SER A 480 -4.75 13.93 -28.09
CA SER A 480 -5.15 12.60 -28.54
C SER A 480 -5.63 11.85 -27.31
N MET A 481 -6.83 11.23 -27.37
CA MET A 481 -7.28 10.32 -26.32
C MET A 481 -6.07 9.47 -25.91
N PRO A 482 -5.80 9.29 -24.61
CA PRO A 482 -4.73 8.41 -24.19
C PRO A 482 -4.95 7.10 -24.94
N ASN A 483 -4.02 6.79 -25.83
CA ASN A 483 -4.24 5.71 -26.77
C ASN A 483 -4.41 4.47 -25.90
N PRO A 484 -5.49 3.68 -26.06
CA PRO A 484 -5.66 2.44 -25.31
C PRO A 484 -4.36 1.69 -25.47
N SER A 485 -3.65 1.52 -24.36
CA SER A 485 -2.21 1.37 -24.39
C SER A 485 -1.84 0.13 -25.21
N LEU A 486 -1.36 0.35 -26.44
CA LEU A 486 -0.87 -0.68 -27.36
C LEU A 486 0.50 -1.18 -26.88
#